data_AF-A0A6A9QMF1-F1
#
_entry.id   AF-A0A6A9QMF1-F1
#
_cell.length_a   1.000
_cell.length_b   1.000
_cell.length_c   1.000
_cell.angle_alpha   90.00
_cell.angle_beta   90.00
_cell.angle_gamma   90.00
#
_symmetry.space_group_name_H-M   'P 1'
#
loop_
_entity.id
_entity.type
_entity.pdbx_description
1 polymer ?
#
loop_
_entity_poly.entity_id
_entity_poly.type
_entity_poly.pdbx_seq_one_letter_code
_entity_poly.pdbx_strand_id
1 'polypeptide(L)'
;MKILAEIHPKKKLEKLSLQLEDLLSSFDGIDIPDSPMGFPSPLPISVAILARRISEQKEIIINQRLADVNELYVRSLSITSRIMNLRIAFTRGDPPKFGKEIGCLKSEDAVRISKEQGVSAGIMLSFNKGLIEMERRARSLPEADFYFLLRADSNKILQIDKEILKKSIPYIIVRTEGNSEIIKEISQPFIDESDLVDHLAVYKRAGVMGVLISTLGHNGSLFKLAKRI
;
A
#
# COMPACT_ATOMS: atom_id res chain seq x y z
N MET A 1 -10.64 -12.58 -0.33
CA MET A 1 -9.49 -11.79 0.12
C MET A 1 -8.44 -11.86 -0.96
N LYS A 2 -7.93 -10.71 -1.41
CA LYS A 2 -6.81 -10.63 -2.37
C LYS A 2 -5.45 -10.67 -1.64
N ILE A 3 -4.40 -11.11 -2.31
CA ILE A 3 -3.02 -11.01 -1.83
C ILE A 3 -2.23 -10.09 -2.77
N LEU A 4 -1.75 -8.99 -2.22
CA LEU A 4 -1.00 -7.96 -2.94
C LEU A 4 0.47 -7.99 -2.51
N ALA A 5 1.35 -7.58 -3.41
CA ALA A 5 2.78 -7.47 -3.20
C ALA A 5 3.25 -6.00 -3.27
N GLU A 6 4.05 -5.54 -2.31
CA GLU A 6 4.69 -4.23 -2.39
C GLU A 6 5.96 -4.30 -3.24
N ILE A 7 6.07 -3.46 -4.28
CA ILE A 7 7.26 -3.38 -5.13
C ILE A 7 8.02 -2.08 -4.90
N HIS A 8 9.32 -2.17 -4.62
CA HIS A 8 10.21 -1.00 -4.56
C HIS A 8 10.96 -0.82 -5.89
N PRO A 9 10.75 0.29 -6.62
CA PRO A 9 11.37 0.51 -7.93
C PRO A 9 12.81 1.05 -7.78
N LYS A 10 13.75 0.23 -7.32
CA LYS A 10 15.16 0.63 -7.12
C LYS A 10 16.12 0.15 -8.22
N LYS A 11 15.60 -0.43 -9.30
CA LYS A 11 16.41 -1.10 -10.34
C LYS A 11 16.28 -0.41 -11.70
N LYS A 12 17.22 -0.75 -12.60
CA LYS A 12 17.15 -0.40 -14.02
C LYS A 12 15.85 -0.92 -14.65
N LEU A 13 15.38 -0.25 -15.70
CA LEU A 13 14.10 -0.51 -16.35
C LEU A 13 13.91 -1.97 -16.76
N GLU A 14 14.94 -2.63 -17.30
CA GLU A 14 14.85 -4.02 -17.75
C GLU A 14 14.60 -4.97 -16.57
N LYS A 15 15.32 -4.74 -15.46
CA LYS A 15 15.16 -5.52 -14.23
C LYS A 15 13.82 -5.25 -13.55
N LEU A 16 13.32 -4.01 -13.63
CA LEU A 16 12.00 -3.66 -13.10
C LEU A 16 10.88 -4.37 -13.88
N SER A 17 10.99 -4.43 -15.20
CA SER A 17 9.98 -5.07 -16.06
C SER A 17 9.85 -6.57 -15.75
N LEU A 18 10.98 -7.28 -15.66
CA LEU A 18 10.99 -8.70 -15.25
C LEU A 18 10.38 -8.90 -13.85
N GLN A 19 10.70 -8.01 -12.90
CA GLN A 19 10.12 -8.09 -11.56
C GLN A 19 8.61 -7.86 -11.54
N LEU A 20 8.10 -6.96 -12.40
CA LEU A 20 6.67 -6.73 -12.52
C LEU A 20 5.98 -7.95 -13.12
N GLU A 21 6.55 -8.59 -14.13
CA GLU A 21 6.04 -9.85 -14.70
C GLU A 21 5.96 -10.96 -13.64
N ASP A 22 7.03 -11.15 -12.87
CA ASP A 22 7.08 -12.15 -11.80
C ASP A 22 6.03 -11.90 -10.72
N LEU A 23 5.88 -10.64 -10.27
CA LEU A 23 4.91 -10.30 -9.22
C LEU A 23 3.48 -10.38 -9.73
N LEU A 24 3.19 -9.86 -10.92
CA LEU A 24 1.84 -9.88 -11.49
C LEU A 24 1.38 -11.29 -11.85
N SER A 25 2.30 -12.22 -12.16
CA SER A 25 1.96 -13.63 -12.35
C SER A 25 1.68 -14.35 -11.02
N SER A 26 2.28 -13.92 -9.91
CA SER A 26 2.21 -14.63 -8.63
C SER A 26 1.21 -14.06 -7.61
N PHE A 27 0.82 -12.78 -7.75
CA PHE A 27 -0.07 -12.08 -6.80
C PHE A 27 -1.33 -11.56 -7.49
N ASP A 28 -2.37 -11.22 -6.74
CA ASP A 28 -3.61 -10.62 -7.27
C ASP A 28 -3.40 -9.17 -7.74
N GLY A 29 -2.31 -8.57 -7.30
CA GLY A 29 -1.94 -7.20 -7.65
C GLY A 29 -0.70 -6.73 -6.90
N ILE A 30 -0.39 -5.45 -7.11
CA ILE A 30 0.77 -4.80 -6.53
C ILE A 30 0.42 -3.46 -5.88
N ASP A 31 1.21 -3.08 -4.89
CA ASP A 31 1.28 -1.74 -4.34
C ASP A 31 2.63 -1.10 -4.67
N ILE A 32 2.62 0.18 -5.05
CA ILE A 32 3.82 0.95 -5.40
C ILE A 32 3.95 2.13 -4.43
N PRO A 33 4.95 2.11 -3.52
CA PRO A 33 5.14 3.15 -2.52
C PRO A 33 5.70 4.45 -3.11
N ASP A 34 5.32 5.57 -2.50
CA ASP A 34 5.80 6.91 -2.86
C ASP A 34 6.84 7.41 -1.85
N SER A 35 8.08 7.61 -2.33
CA SER A 35 9.10 8.42 -1.67
C SER A 35 9.23 8.18 -0.15
N PRO A 36 9.54 6.94 0.27
CA PRO A 36 9.61 6.58 1.68
C PRO A 36 10.62 7.47 2.41
N MET A 37 10.27 7.93 3.62
CA MET A 37 11.10 8.84 4.43
C MET A 37 11.41 10.18 3.74
N GLY A 38 10.61 10.58 2.76
CA GLY A 38 10.77 11.85 2.03
C GLY A 38 11.95 11.87 1.06
N PHE A 39 12.55 10.72 0.75
CA PHE A 39 13.63 10.63 -0.24
C PHE A 39 13.08 10.49 -1.66
N PRO A 40 13.78 11.04 -2.67
CA PRO A 40 13.41 10.87 -4.06
C PRO A 40 13.37 9.39 -4.46
N SER A 41 12.32 9.02 -5.19
CA SER A 41 12.14 7.69 -5.77
C SER A 41 11.45 7.82 -7.14
N PRO A 42 11.51 6.80 -8.01
CA PRO A 42 10.67 6.80 -9.20
C PRO A 42 9.20 7.01 -8.85
N LEU A 43 8.53 7.92 -9.56
CA LEU A 43 7.13 8.22 -9.30
C LEU A 43 6.28 6.94 -9.45
N PRO A 44 5.40 6.63 -8.48
CA PRO A 44 4.59 5.42 -8.51
C PRO A 44 3.79 5.26 -9.80
N ILE A 45 3.24 6.36 -10.32
CA ILE A 45 2.47 6.37 -11.56
C ILE A 45 3.27 5.84 -12.77
N SER A 46 4.56 6.17 -12.86
CA SER A 46 5.41 5.70 -13.96
C SER A 46 5.60 4.19 -13.93
N VAL A 47 5.76 3.62 -12.73
CA VAL A 47 5.86 2.17 -12.53
C VAL A 47 4.51 1.48 -12.78
N ALA A 48 3.42 2.11 -12.35
CA ALA A 48 2.06 1.60 -12.55
C ALA A 48 1.69 1.51 -14.03
N ILE A 49 2.12 2.48 -14.85
CA ILE A 49 1.91 2.45 -16.31
C ILE A 49 2.62 1.25 -16.93
N LEU A 50 3.84 0.93 -16.49
CA LEU A 50 4.57 -0.27 -16.95
C LEU A 50 3.83 -1.54 -16.53
N ALA A 51 3.42 -1.63 -15.27
CA ALA A 51 2.67 -2.77 -14.74
C ALA A 51 1.33 -2.97 -15.48
N ARG A 52 0.61 -1.90 -15.78
CA ARG A 52 -0.66 -1.95 -16.51
C ARG A 52 -0.49 -2.44 -17.95
N ARG A 53 0.65 -2.19 -18.60
CA ARG A 53 0.98 -2.76 -19.91
C ARG A 53 1.25 -4.27 -19.86
N ILE A 54 1.77 -4.76 -18.75
CA ILE A 54 2.01 -6.19 -18.53
C ILE A 54 0.70 -6.92 -18.23
N SER A 55 -0.19 -6.30 -17.45
CA SER A 55 -1.49 -6.89 -17.12
C SER A 55 -2.60 -5.86 -17.01
N GLU A 56 -3.66 -6.05 -17.80
CA GLU A 56 -4.88 -5.22 -17.76
C GLU A 56 -5.81 -5.55 -16.59
N GLN A 57 -5.72 -6.76 -16.04
CA GLN A 57 -6.69 -7.28 -15.06
C GLN A 57 -6.23 -7.16 -13.61
N LYS A 58 -4.92 -7.18 -13.38
CA LYS A 58 -4.36 -7.18 -12.02
C LYS A 58 -4.62 -5.86 -11.31
N GLU A 59 -4.75 -5.95 -9.99
CA GLU A 59 -4.94 -4.78 -9.15
C GLU A 59 -3.62 -4.01 -9.03
N ILE A 60 -3.66 -2.69 -9.24
CA ILE A 60 -2.49 -1.82 -9.11
C ILE A 60 -2.92 -0.66 -8.22
N ILE A 61 -2.29 -0.59 -7.05
CA ILE A 61 -2.45 0.50 -6.09
C ILE A 61 -1.17 1.34 -6.14
N ILE A 62 -1.33 2.65 -6.32
CA ILE A 62 -0.24 3.61 -6.14
C ILE A 62 -0.43 4.34 -4.83
N ASN A 63 0.64 4.46 -4.06
CA ASN A 63 0.65 5.36 -2.93
C ASN A 63 0.90 6.79 -3.41
N GLN A 64 0.30 7.77 -2.74
CA GLN A 64 0.59 9.18 -2.97
C GLN A 64 0.78 9.90 -1.64
N ARG A 65 1.98 10.44 -1.44
CA ARG A 65 2.30 11.33 -0.33
C ARG A 65 1.75 12.73 -0.60
N LEU A 66 1.17 13.36 0.41
CA LEU A 66 0.52 14.67 0.27
C LEU A 66 1.36 15.85 0.77
N ALA A 67 2.44 15.60 1.51
CA ALA A 67 3.23 16.65 2.17
C ALA A 67 3.71 17.76 1.21
N ASP A 68 4.05 17.44 -0.03
CA ASP A 68 4.67 18.35 -1.00
C ASP A 68 3.94 18.43 -2.34
N VAL A 69 2.65 18.06 -2.37
CA VAL A 69 1.78 18.21 -3.55
C VAL A 69 0.56 19.05 -3.21
N ASN A 70 -0.01 19.70 -4.22
CA ASN A 70 -1.21 20.52 -4.09
C ASN A 70 -2.45 19.83 -4.70
N GLU A 71 -3.61 20.48 -4.62
CA GLU A 71 -4.86 19.95 -5.16
C GLU A 71 -4.79 19.68 -6.68
N LEU A 72 -4.16 20.58 -7.45
CA LEU A 72 -4.04 20.41 -8.89
C LEU A 72 -3.30 19.10 -9.23
N TYR A 73 -2.26 18.77 -8.47
CA TYR A 73 -1.54 17.51 -8.63
C TYR A 73 -2.46 16.32 -8.35
N VAL A 74 -3.20 16.31 -7.24
CA VAL A 74 -4.11 15.21 -6.89
C VAL A 74 -5.22 15.04 -7.94
N ARG A 75 -5.80 16.13 -8.45
CA ARG A 75 -6.80 16.08 -9.54
C ARG A 75 -6.20 15.46 -10.81
N SER A 76 -5.00 15.87 -11.18
CA SER A 76 -4.28 15.34 -12.36
C SER A 76 -3.94 13.86 -12.19
N LEU A 77 -3.47 13.46 -11.02
CA LEU A 77 -3.20 12.06 -10.67
C LEU A 77 -4.48 11.22 -10.72
N SER A 78 -5.61 11.77 -10.24
CA SER A 78 -6.90 11.10 -10.26
C SER A 78 -7.38 10.85 -11.69
N ILE A 79 -7.36 11.86 -12.56
CA ILE A 79 -7.72 11.71 -13.97
C ILE A 79 -6.83 10.64 -14.63
N THR A 80 -5.53 10.69 -14.38
CA THR A 80 -4.57 9.71 -14.90
C THR A 80 -4.89 8.30 -14.40
N SER A 81 -5.18 8.16 -13.12
CA SER A 81 -5.49 6.88 -12.49
C SER A 81 -6.80 6.29 -13.02
N ARG A 82 -7.82 7.11 -13.29
CA ARG A 82 -9.04 6.65 -13.97
C ARG A 82 -8.74 6.08 -15.36
N ILE A 83 -7.96 6.81 -16.16
CA ILE A 83 -7.60 6.39 -17.52
C ILE A 83 -6.81 5.08 -17.50
N MET A 84 -5.90 4.93 -16.54
CA MET A 84 -5.01 3.77 -16.42
C MET A 84 -5.59 2.63 -15.55
N ASN A 85 -6.85 2.75 -15.10
CA ASN A 85 -7.52 1.81 -14.20
C ASN A 85 -6.66 1.49 -12.95
N LEU A 86 -6.24 2.52 -12.22
CA LEU A 86 -5.42 2.43 -11.02
C LEU A 86 -6.24 2.82 -9.78
N ARG A 87 -5.87 2.26 -8.62
CA ARG A 87 -6.37 2.70 -7.31
C ARG A 87 -5.31 3.59 -6.64
N ILE A 88 -5.74 4.51 -5.79
CA ILE A 88 -4.81 5.42 -5.09
C ILE A 88 -4.96 5.26 -3.57
N ALA A 89 -3.84 5.11 -2.88
CA ALA A 89 -3.77 5.17 -1.43
C ALA A 89 -3.07 6.45 -0.99
N PHE A 90 -3.80 7.33 -0.32
CA PHE A 90 -3.25 8.60 0.16
C PHE A 90 -2.65 8.46 1.55
N THR A 91 -1.54 9.14 1.74
CA THR A 91 -0.94 9.34 3.05
C THR A 91 -0.46 10.77 3.17
N ARG A 92 -0.48 11.32 4.38
CA ARG A 92 0.26 12.57 4.65
C ARG A 92 1.74 12.35 4.31
N GLY A 93 2.27 11.19 4.68
CA GLY A 93 3.67 10.79 4.57
C GLY A 93 4.62 11.68 5.36
N ASP A 94 5.90 11.35 5.27
CA ASP A 94 6.96 12.10 5.95
C ASP A 94 7.24 13.44 5.25
N PRO A 95 7.76 14.46 5.95
CA PRO A 95 8.21 15.69 5.31
C PRO A 95 9.23 15.41 4.19
N PRO A 96 9.22 16.18 3.10
CA PRO A 96 10.18 15.98 2.03
C PRO A 96 11.61 16.27 2.53
N LYS A 97 12.58 15.43 2.14
CA LYS A 97 13.99 15.66 2.47
C LYS A 97 14.61 16.78 1.64
N PHE A 98 14.05 17.03 0.46
CA PHE A 98 14.47 18.07 -0.47
C PHE A 98 13.26 18.94 -0.82
N GLY A 99 13.43 20.26 -0.74
CA GLY A 99 12.32 21.22 -0.91
C GLY A 99 11.59 21.51 0.40
N LYS A 100 10.38 22.07 0.30
CA LYS A 100 9.54 22.46 1.44
C LYS A 100 8.20 21.74 1.38
N GLU A 101 7.65 21.44 2.56
CA GLU A 101 6.26 20.97 2.69
C GLU A 101 5.31 22.06 2.16
N ILE A 102 4.33 21.67 1.35
CA ILE A 102 3.19 22.50 0.96
C ILE A 102 2.09 22.36 2.02
N GLY A 103 1.78 21.13 2.42
CA GLY A 103 0.92 20.82 3.57
C GLY A 103 -0.54 21.29 3.44
N CYS A 104 -1.03 21.55 2.22
CA CYS A 104 -2.36 22.12 2.00
C CYS A 104 -3.50 21.09 1.90
N LEU A 105 -3.18 19.79 1.91
CA LEU A 105 -4.16 18.71 1.75
C LEU A 105 -4.12 17.69 2.89
N LYS A 106 -5.30 17.29 3.37
CA LYS A 106 -5.46 16.09 4.20
C LYS A 106 -5.74 14.88 3.33
N SER A 107 -5.45 13.68 3.84
CA SER A 107 -5.71 12.42 3.12
C SER A 107 -7.20 12.24 2.82
N GLU A 108 -8.06 12.68 3.74
CA GLU A 108 -9.52 12.67 3.60
C GLU A 108 -9.98 13.55 2.42
N ASP A 109 -9.39 14.72 2.24
CA ASP A 109 -9.73 15.63 1.14
C ASP A 109 -9.26 15.07 -0.21
N ALA A 110 -8.07 14.46 -0.25
CA ALA A 110 -7.55 13.81 -1.45
C ALA A 110 -8.41 12.62 -1.92
N VAL A 111 -8.97 11.85 -0.98
CA VAL A 111 -9.94 10.80 -1.31
C VAL A 111 -11.18 11.41 -1.97
N ARG A 112 -11.79 12.45 -1.38
CA ARG A 112 -12.98 13.09 -1.97
C ARG A 112 -12.73 13.59 -3.39
N ILE A 113 -11.62 14.29 -3.59
CA ILE A 113 -11.19 14.77 -4.92
C ILE A 113 -11.08 13.60 -5.91
N SER A 114 -10.50 12.47 -5.50
CA SER A 114 -10.35 11.30 -6.36
C SER A 114 -11.69 10.62 -6.67
N LYS A 115 -12.60 10.58 -5.70
CA LYS A 115 -13.96 10.04 -5.86
C LYS A 115 -14.79 10.88 -6.83
N GLU A 116 -14.66 12.20 -6.82
CA GLU A 116 -15.29 13.09 -7.82
C GLU A 116 -14.86 12.72 -9.25
N GLN A 117 -13.63 12.22 -9.42
CA GLN A 117 -13.09 11.76 -10.71
C GLN A 117 -13.41 10.30 -11.02
N GLY A 118 -14.21 9.60 -10.19
CA GLY A 118 -14.57 8.20 -10.39
C GLY A 118 -13.44 7.21 -10.11
N VAL A 119 -12.42 7.59 -9.34
CA VAL A 119 -11.26 6.74 -9.02
C VAL A 119 -11.48 6.00 -7.71
N SER A 120 -11.04 4.74 -7.62
CA SER A 120 -11.01 4.04 -6.33
C SER A 120 -9.90 4.58 -5.45
N ALA A 121 -10.25 5.10 -4.28
CA ALA A 121 -9.30 5.76 -3.39
C ALA A 121 -9.42 5.30 -1.94
N GLY A 122 -8.29 5.26 -1.26
CA GLY A 122 -8.17 4.86 0.13
C GLY A 122 -7.14 5.68 0.89
N ILE A 123 -7.00 5.39 2.18
CA ILE A 123 -6.01 6.05 3.06
C ILE A 123 -5.22 5.04 3.88
N MET A 124 -4.06 5.47 4.37
CA MET A 124 -3.30 4.73 5.38
C MET A 124 -3.81 5.04 6.80
N LEU A 125 -4.10 3.98 7.55
CA LEU A 125 -4.58 3.99 8.92
C LEU A 125 -3.60 3.23 9.82
N SER A 126 -2.97 3.92 10.76
CA SER A 126 -1.93 3.33 11.60
C SER A 126 -2.43 3.00 13.00
N PHE A 127 -2.16 1.77 13.44
CA PHE A 127 -2.37 1.33 14.81
C PHE A 127 -1.46 2.02 15.84
N ASN A 128 -0.49 2.82 15.42
CA ASN A 128 0.36 3.57 16.34
C ASN A 128 -0.44 4.57 17.20
N LYS A 129 -1.59 5.05 16.69
CA LYS A 129 -2.48 5.96 17.43
C LYS A 129 -3.54 5.23 18.27
N GLY A 130 -3.52 3.90 18.28
CA GLY A 130 -4.52 3.05 18.93
C GLY A 130 -5.75 2.75 18.08
N LEU A 131 -6.51 1.73 18.49
CA LEU A 131 -7.68 1.21 17.79
C LEU A 131 -8.80 2.27 17.68
N ILE A 132 -9.11 2.96 18.78
CA ILE A 132 -10.22 3.94 18.84
C ILE A 132 -10.01 5.08 17.84
N GLU A 133 -8.82 5.68 17.80
CA GLU A 133 -8.52 6.78 16.87
C GLU A 133 -8.49 6.29 15.42
N MET A 134 -7.99 5.08 15.18
CA MET A 134 -8.00 4.46 13.85
C MET A 134 -9.44 4.31 13.33
N GLU A 135 -10.33 3.72 14.14
CA GLU A 135 -11.73 3.52 13.76
C GLU A 135 -12.48 4.83 13.60
N ARG A 136 -12.22 5.82 14.48
CA ARG A 136 -12.80 7.16 14.36
C ARG A 136 -12.45 7.79 13.01
N ARG A 137 -11.18 7.69 12.58
CA ARG A 137 -10.75 8.18 11.26
C ARG A 137 -11.41 7.42 10.11
N ALA A 138 -11.48 6.09 10.19
CA ALA A 138 -12.18 5.29 9.18
C ALA A 138 -13.65 5.72 9.03
N ARG A 139 -14.38 5.85 10.15
CA ARG A 139 -15.79 6.28 10.18
C ARG A 139 -15.99 7.71 9.69
N SER A 140 -14.99 8.58 9.83
CA SER A 140 -15.05 9.96 9.32
C SER A 140 -14.92 10.07 7.81
N LEU A 141 -14.57 8.97 7.13
CA LEU A 141 -14.38 8.90 5.69
C LEU A 141 -15.12 7.68 5.09
N PRO A 142 -16.46 7.64 5.17
CA PRO A 142 -17.26 6.52 4.67
C PRO A 142 -17.14 6.29 3.15
N GLU A 143 -16.80 7.32 2.39
CA GLU A 143 -16.61 7.30 0.94
C GLU A 143 -15.31 6.64 0.47
N ALA A 144 -14.35 6.39 1.38
CA ALA A 144 -13.16 5.63 1.05
C ALA A 144 -13.51 4.20 0.64
N ASP A 145 -12.86 3.73 -0.41
CA ASP A 145 -13.09 2.39 -0.94
C ASP A 145 -12.26 1.33 -0.22
N PHE A 146 -11.12 1.74 0.38
CA PHE A 146 -10.26 0.85 1.14
C PHE A 146 -9.39 1.59 2.16
N TYR A 147 -8.82 0.84 3.09
CA TYR A 147 -7.86 1.34 4.09
C TYR A 147 -6.64 0.43 4.15
N PHE A 148 -5.43 0.99 4.02
CA PHE A 148 -4.23 0.24 4.41
C PHE A 148 -4.08 0.30 5.93
N LEU A 149 -4.09 -0.86 6.59
CA LEU A 149 -3.90 -0.93 8.03
C LEU A 149 -2.42 -1.16 8.34
N LEU A 150 -1.74 -0.10 8.79
CA LEU A 150 -0.33 -0.13 9.16
C LEU A 150 -0.18 -0.64 10.60
N ARG A 151 0.84 -1.46 10.84
CA ARG A 151 1.17 -2.02 12.17
C ARG A 151 0.05 -2.88 12.79
N ALA A 152 -0.77 -3.48 11.93
CA ALA A 152 -1.91 -4.31 12.31
C ALA A 152 -1.52 -5.80 12.31
N ASP A 153 -1.14 -6.32 13.47
CA ASP A 153 -0.97 -7.76 13.66
C ASP A 153 -2.32 -8.50 13.67
N SER A 154 -2.26 -9.83 13.58
CA SER A 154 -3.44 -10.70 13.53
C SER A 154 -4.38 -10.51 14.72
N ASN A 155 -3.85 -10.25 15.91
CA ASN A 155 -4.65 -10.05 17.12
C ASN A 155 -5.40 -8.72 17.12
N LYS A 156 -4.78 -7.66 16.58
CA LYS A 156 -5.42 -6.34 16.45
C LYS A 156 -6.53 -6.32 15.41
N ILE A 157 -6.35 -7.04 14.30
CA ILE A 157 -7.39 -7.14 13.25
C ILE A 157 -8.71 -7.67 13.81
N LEU A 158 -8.66 -8.64 14.72
CA LEU A 158 -9.86 -9.25 15.30
C LEU A 158 -10.69 -8.30 16.18
N GLN A 159 -10.12 -7.15 16.56
CA GLN A 159 -10.78 -6.15 17.42
C GLN A 159 -11.48 -5.05 16.61
N ILE A 160 -11.28 -5.01 15.29
CA ILE A 160 -11.81 -3.95 14.43
C ILE A 160 -13.28 -4.24 14.10
N ASP A 161 -14.09 -3.17 14.04
CA ASP A 161 -15.45 -3.21 13.51
C ASP A 161 -15.53 -3.89 12.13
N LYS A 162 -16.51 -4.79 11.97
CA LYS A 162 -16.67 -5.62 10.77
C LYS A 162 -16.86 -4.80 9.49
N GLU A 163 -17.52 -3.65 9.55
CA GLU A 163 -17.72 -2.83 8.36
C GLU A 163 -16.43 -2.14 7.90
N ILE A 164 -15.56 -1.77 8.86
CA ILE A 164 -14.23 -1.25 8.55
C ILE A 164 -13.34 -2.36 7.99
N LEU A 165 -13.42 -3.57 8.56
CA LEU A 165 -12.65 -4.74 8.09
C LEU A 165 -12.92 -5.09 6.63
N LYS A 166 -14.18 -5.05 6.19
CA LYS A 166 -14.54 -5.32 4.78
C LYS A 166 -13.83 -4.42 3.77
N LYS A 167 -13.40 -3.23 4.21
CA LYS A 167 -12.63 -2.27 3.41
C LYS A 167 -11.13 -2.31 3.69
N SER A 168 -10.69 -3.09 4.67
CA SER A 168 -9.32 -3.05 5.16
C SER A 168 -8.40 -3.96 4.37
N ILE A 169 -7.18 -3.49 4.16
CA ILE A 169 -6.05 -4.25 3.61
C ILE A 169 -4.91 -4.15 4.63
N PRO A 170 -4.69 -5.15 5.49
CA PRO A 170 -3.57 -5.16 6.41
C PRO A 170 -2.24 -5.10 5.65
N TYR A 171 -1.39 -4.17 6.04
CA TYR A 171 -0.01 -4.06 5.58
C TYR A 171 0.87 -4.90 6.51
N ILE A 172 1.43 -5.99 5.98
CA ILE A 172 2.27 -6.90 6.76
C ILE A 172 3.70 -6.90 6.24
N ILE A 173 4.63 -6.73 7.17
CA ILE A 173 6.07 -6.86 6.91
C ILE A 173 6.44 -8.30 7.22
N VAL A 174 6.99 -9.00 6.23
CA VAL A 174 7.45 -10.38 6.39
C VAL A 174 8.96 -10.39 6.53
N ARG A 175 9.43 -10.95 7.65
CA ARG A 175 10.84 -11.23 7.90
C ARG A 175 11.27 -12.46 7.14
N THR A 176 12.34 -12.28 6.38
CA THR A 176 13.04 -13.29 5.60
C THR A 176 14.53 -13.13 5.83
N GLU A 177 15.32 -14.13 5.46
CA GLU A 177 16.79 -14.00 5.52
C GLU A 177 17.31 -12.80 4.71
N GLY A 178 16.68 -12.48 3.58
CA GLY A 178 17.13 -11.41 2.68
C GLY A 178 16.87 -9.99 3.19
N ASN A 179 16.08 -9.81 4.24
CA ASN A 179 15.76 -8.48 4.80
C ASN A 179 15.92 -8.40 6.34
N SER A 180 16.60 -9.38 6.96
CA SER A 180 16.78 -9.43 8.40
C SER A 180 17.46 -8.18 8.97
N GLU A 181 18.48 -7.66 8.29
CA GLU A 181 19.21 -6.47 8.74
C GLU A 181 18.34 -5.21 8.69
N ILE A 182 17.60 -5.02 7.60
CA ILE A 182 16.67 -3.89 7.45
C ILE A 182 15.59 -3.95 8.54
N ILE A 183 15.12 -5.16 8.88
CA ILE A 183 14.10 -5.34 9.93
C ILE A 183 14.60 -4.92 11.31
N LYS A 184 15.88 -5.13 11.63
CA LYS A 184 16.49 -4.70 12.91
C LYS A 184 16.51 -3.17 13.04
N GLU A 185 16.57 -2.45 11.93
CA GLU A 185 16.67 -0.99 11.90
C GLU A 185 15.29 -0.30 12.00
N ILE A 186 14.20 -1.01 11.72
CA ILE A 186 12.86 -0.42 11.74
C ILE A 186 12.11 -0.76 13.03
N SER A 187 11.42 0.23 13.60
CA SER A 187 10.55 0.04 14.75
C SER A 187 9.12 -0.33 14.31
N GLN A 188 8.96 -1.35 13.47
CA GLN A 188 7.65 -1.83 13.00
C GLN A 188 7.39 -3.30 13.35
N PRO A 189 6.13 -3.68 13.64
CA PRO A 189 5.76 -5.09 13.75
C PRO A 189 6.02 -5.81 12.44
N PHE A 190 6.56 -7.02 12.54
CA PHE A 190 6.76 -7.94 11.44
C PHE A 190 6.26 -9.33 11.83
N ILE A 191 6.06 -10.18 10.84
CA ILE A 191 5.79 -11.61 11.01
C ILE A 191 6.94 -12.41 10.42
N ASP A 192 7.20 -13.58 10.97
CA ASP A 192 8.17 -14.50 10.38
C ASP A 192 7.59 -15.20 9.15
N GLU A 193 8.46 -15.51 8.19
CA GLU A 193 8.09 -16.27 6.99
C GLU A 193 7.45 -17.63 7.32
N SER A 194 7.85 -18.27 8.43
CA SER A 194 7.25 -19.53 8.90
C SER A 194 5.78 -19.39 9.28
N ASP A 195 5.37 -18.21 9.74
CA ASP A 195 4.06 -17.98 10.35
C ASP A 195 3.09 -17.32 9.33
N LEU A 196 3.58 -16.97 8.14
CA LEU A 196 2.82 -16.23 7.13
C LEU A 196 1.49 -16.90 6.79
N VAL A 197 1.48 -18.21 6.57
CA VAL A 197 0.26 -18.95 6.19
C VAL A 197 -0.80 -18.90 7.30
N ASP A 198 -0.38 -19.02 8.56
CA ASP A 198 -1.29 -18.95 9.70
C ASP A 198 -1.89 -17.56 9.88
N HIS A 199 -1.06 -16.52 9.73
CA HIS A 199 -1.51 -15.14 9.72
C HIS A 199 -2.50 -14.86 8.58
N LEU A 200 -2.21 -15.32 7.36
CA LEU A 200 -3.13 -15.19 6.21
C LEU A 200 -4.47 -15.88 6.47
N ALA A 201 -4.47 -17.04 7.13
CA ALA A 201 -5.70 -17.72 7.52
C ALA A 201 -6.53 -16.90 8.53
N VAL A 202 -5.89 -16.23 9.48
CA VAL A 202 -6.57 -15.30 10.41
C VAL A 202 -7.18 -14.13 9.65
N TYR A 203 -6.42 -13.46 8.78
CA TYR A 203 -6.91 -12.33 7.99
C TYR A 203 -8.09 -12.73 7.10
N LYS A 204 -8.01 -13.90 6.46
CA LYS A 204 -9.10 -14.46 5.64
C LYS A 204 -10.37 -14.69 6.45
N ARG A 205 -10.26 -15.28 7.66
CA ARG A 205 -11.40 -15.49 8.57
C ARG A 205 -11.99 -14.18 9.09
N ALA A 206 -11.16 -13.16 9.33
CA ALA A 206 -11.60 -11.84 9.75
C ALA A 206 -12.41 -11.11 8.65
N GLY A 207 -12.29 -11.53 7.39
CA GLY A 207 -13.06 -10.96 6.28
C GLY A 207 -12.47 -9.66 5.71
N VAL A 208 -11.14 -9.50 5.78
CA VAL A 208 -10.46 -8.35 5.18
C VAL A 208 -10.55 -8.36 3.65
N MET A 209 -10.52 -7.19 3.02
CA MET A 209 -10.57 -7.03 1.57
C MET A 209 -9.40 -7.74 0.87
N GLY A 210 -8.20 -7.54 1.42
CA GLY A 210 -6.97 -8.13 0.94
C GLY A 210 -5.88 -8.05 2.00
N VAL A 211 -4.68 -8.51 1.68
CA VAL A 211 -3.47 -8.36 2.49
C VAL A 211 -2.36 -7.84 1.58
N LEU A 212 -1.61 -6.85 2.04
CA LEU A 212 -0.44 -6.33 1.34
C LEU A 212 0.82 -6.87 2.03
N ILE A 213 1.61 -7.65 1.29
CA ILE A 213 2.85 -8.25 1.75
C ILE A 213 4.03 -7.38 1.33
N SER A 214 4.82 -6.94 2.30
CA SER A 214 6.08 -6.23 2.08
C SER A 214 7.27 -7.01 2.63
N THR A 215 8.34 -7.06 1.83
CA THR A 215 9.67 -7.49 2.27
C THR A 215 10.66 -6.32 2.36
N LEU A 216 10.15 -5.09 2.52
CA LEU A 216 10.94 -3.86 2.64
C LEU A 216 11.86 -3.62 1.43
N GLY A 217 11.38 -3.96 0.24
CA GLY A 217 12.09 -3.80 -1.02
C GLY A 217 13.06 -4.94 -1.36
N HIS A 218 13.12 -6.02 -0.57
CA HIS A 218 13.82 -7.24 -0.96
C HIS A 218 12.92 -8.11 -1.87
N ASN A 219 12.72 -7.67 -3.11
CA ASN A 219 11.78 -8.30 -4.07
C ASN A 219 12.09 -9.80 -4.33
N GLY A 220 13.35 -10.23 -4.20
CA GLY A 220 13.72 -11.64 -4.35
C GLY A 220 13.14 -12.54 -3.26
N SER A 221 13.01 -12.02 -2.03
CA SER A 221 12.30 -12.72 -0.94
C SER A 221 10.81 -12.80 -1.24
N LEU A 222 10.24 -11.72 -1.77
CA LEU A 222 8.81 -11.66 -2.07
C LEU A 222 8.39 -12.75 -3.08
N PHE A 223 9.23 -13.00 -4.08
CA PHE A 223 9.02 -14.11 -5.02
C PHE A 223 9.11 -15.49 -4.37
N LYS A 224 10.05 -15.70 -3.44
CA LYS A 224 10.13 -16.96 -2.68
C LYS A 224 8.88 -17.18 -1.83
N LEU A 225 8.38 -16.12 -1.19
CA LEU A 225 7.13 -16.15 -0.42
C LEU A 225 5.93 -16.49 -1.32
N ALA A 226 5.88 -15.95 -2.53
CA ALA A 226 4.80 -16.21 -3.47
C ALA A 226 4.59 -17.70 -3.80
N LYS A 227 5.65 -18.52 -3.71
CA LYS A 227 5.57 -19.97 -3.92
C LYS A 227 5.00 -20.75 -2.73
N ARG A 228 4.80 -20.09 -1.59
CA ARG A 228 4.36 -20.69 -0.32
C ARG A 228 2.93 -20.32 0.08
N ILE A 229 2.32 -19.37 -0.64
CA ILE A 229 0.99 -18.82 -0.39
C ILE A 229 0.02 -19.24 -1.50
#